data_AF-A0A2T6FUW5-F1
#
_entry.id   AF-A0A2T6FUW5-F1
#
_cell.length_a   1.000
_cell.length_b   1.000
_cell.length_c   1.000
_cell.angle_alpha   90.00
_cell.angle_beta   90.00
_cell.angle_gamma   90.00
#
_symmetry.space_group_name_H-M   'P 1'
#
loop_
_entity.id
_entity.type
_entity.pdbx_description
1 polymer ?
#
loop_
_entity_poly.entity_id
_entity_poly.type
_entity_poly.pdbx_seq_one_letter_code
_entity_poly.pdbx_strand_id
1 'polypeptide(L)' 'MYEPHEAREDTDLFPALRSIVTPKEFKNLGELFEEIEEKRFGKNGFQRIVQFISRIEQTLGIYDLSQFTPQPSELYEGRV' A
#
# COMPACT_ATOMS: atom_id res chain seq x y z
N MET A 1 1.43 9.17 -3.34
CA MET A 1 2.19 7.97 -3.78
C MET A 1 2.08 6.81 -2.80
N TYR A 2 1.94 7.05 -1.50
CA TYR A 2 1.72 5.99 -0.52
C TYR A 2 0.41 5.23 -0.77
N GLU A 3 -0.71 5.95 -0.97
CA GLU A 3 -2.00 5.31 -1.29
C GLU A 3 -1.97 4.55 -2.63
N PRO A 4 -1.40 5.09 -3.74
CA PRO A 4 -1.20 4.31 -4.96
C PRO A 4 -0.35 3.05 -4.77
N HIS A 5 0.67 3.12 -3.92
CA HIS A 5 1.52 1.99 -3.57
C HIS A 5 0.72 0.92 -2.81
N GLU A 6 0.03 1.31 -1.73
CA GLU A 6 -0.83 0.42 -0.93
C GLU A 6 -1.92 -0.22 -1.79
N ALA A 7 -2.59 0.55 -2.65
CA ALA A 7 -3.63 0.03 -3.54
C ALA A 7 -3.11 -1.11 -4.43
N ARG A 8 -1.90 -0.97 -4.98
CA ARG A 8 -1.26 -2.02 -5.76
C ARG A 8 -0.87 -3.22 -4.91
N GLU A 9 -0.45 -3.00 -3.67
CA GLU A 9 -0.17 -4.09 -2.75
C GLU A 9 -1.43 -4.93 -2.49
N ASP A 10 -2.57 -4.28 -2.27
CA ASP A 10 -3.85 -4.94 -2.01
C ASP A 10 -4.46 -5.65 -3.22
N THR A 11 -4.31 -5.09 -4.42
CA THR A 11 -4.96 -5.64 -5.64
C THR A 11 -4.10 -6.65 -6.40
N ASP A 12 -2.78 -6.48 -6.40
CA ASP A 12 -1.87 -7.30 -7.20
C ASP A 12 -0.91 -8.12 -6.32
N LEU A 13 -0.13 -7.44 -5.46
CA LEU A 13 1.01 -8.07 -4.78
C LEU A 13 0.56 -9.10 -3.74
N PHE A 14 -0.30 -8.72 -2.81
CA PHE A 14 -0.75 -9.61 -1.74
C PHE A 14 -1.61 -10.75 -2.25
N PRO A 15 -2.51 -10.57 -3.24
CA PRO A 15 -3.17 -11.69 -3.89
C PRO A 15 -2.17 -12.67 -4.54
N ALA A 16 -1.19 -12.17 -5.29
CA ALA A 16 -0.16 -13.01 -5.90
C ALA A 16 0.66 -13.75 -4.84
N LEU A 17 1.10 -13.06 -3.78
CA LEU A 17 1.84 -13.65 -2.68
C LEU A 17 1.03 -14.75 -1.97
N ARG A 18 -0.23 -14.49 -1.64
CA ARG A 18 -1.15 -15.46 -1.01
C ARG A 18 -1.39 -16.70 -1.87
N SER A 19 -1.20 -16.62 -3.19
CA SER A 19 -1.32 -17.78 -4.07
C SER A 19 -0.14 -18.75 -3.99
N ILE A 20 1.01 -18.31 -3.48
CA ILE A 20 2.26 -19.10 -3.43
C ILE A 20 2.75 -19.41 -2.01
N VAL A 21 2.12 -18.85 -0.96
CA VAL A 21 2.45 -19.13 0.45
C VAL A 21 1.26 -19.70 1.20
N THR A 22 1.52 -20.47 2.26
CA THR A 22 0.48 -20.93 3.17
C THR A 22 -0.02 -19.80 4.08
N PRO A 23 -1.23 -19.91 4.64
CA PRO A 23 -1.72 -18.95 5.63
C PRO A 23 -0.80 -18.79 6.85
N LYS A 24 -0.11 -19.86 7.26
CA LYS A 24 0.82 -19.83 8.39
C LYS A 24 2.10 -19.06 8.03
N GLU A 25 2.67 -19.28 6.85
CA GLU A 25 3.83 -18.51 6.39
C GLU A 25 3.49 -17.03 6.23
N PHE A 26 2.33 -16.71 5.65
CA PHE A 26 1.88 -15.33 5.52
C PHE A 26 1.76 -14.64 6.90
N LYS A 27 1.16 -15.34 7.88
CA LYS A 27 1.05 -14.83 9.24
C LYS A 27 2.43 -14.62 9.89
N ASN A 28 3.33 -15.59 9.76
CA ASN A 28 4.68 -15.49 10.33
C ASN A 28 5.48 -14.32 9.71
N LEU A 29 5.32 -14.07 8.41
CA LEU A 29 5.91 -12.90 7.74
C LEU A 29 5.35 -11.59 8.31
N GLY A 30 4.03 -11.51 8.51
CA GLY A 30 3.40 -10.34 9.13
C GLY A 30 3.94 -10.06 10.54
N GLU A 31 4.04 -11.09 11.38
CA GLU A 31 4.62 -10.98 12.74
C GLU A 31 6.08 -10.51 12.69
N LEU A 32 6.88 -11.03 11.74
CA LEU A 32 8.27 -10.61 11.55
C LEU A 32 8.37 -9.14 11.08
N PHE A 33 7.48 -8.71 10.19
CA PHE A 33 7.48 -7.33 9.69
C PHE A 33 7.10 -6.33 10.79
N GLU A 34 6.14 -6.67 11.65
CA GLU A 34 5.80 -5.86 12.84
C GLU A 34 7.00 -5.71 13.78
N GLU A 35 7.70 -6.81 14.09
CA GLU A 35 8.89 -6.76 14.95
C GLU A 35 9.99 -5.87 14.34
N ILE A 36 10.17 -5.94 13.01
CA ILE A 36 11.12 -5.07 12.29
C ILE A 36 10.67 -3.61 12.34
N GLU A 37 9.37 -3.33 12.18
CA GLU A 37 8.83 -1.98 12.27
C GLU A 37 9.09 -1.39 13.65
N GLU A 38 8.70 -2.09 14.72
CA GLU A 38 8.88 -1.61 16.09
C GLU A 38 10.35 -1.33 16.40
N LYS A 39 11.27 -2.21 15.97
CA LYS A 39 12.71 -2.00 16.15
C LYS A 39 13.25 -0.78 15.40
N ARG A 40 12.73 -0.51 14.20
CA ARG A 40 13.24 0.56 13.33
C ARG A 40 12.62 1.91 13.65
N PHE A 41 11.34 1.93 13.93
CA PHE A 41 10.55 3.16 13.99
C PHE A 41 9.94 3.39 15.37
N GLY A 42 10.02 2.42 16.29
CA GLY A 42 9.44 2.50 17.63
C GLY A 42 7.91 2.50 17.59
N LYS A 43 7.31 2.67 18.77
CA LYS A 43 5.85 2.68 18.93
C LYS A 43 5.18 3.68 17.98
N ASN A 44 4.11 3.28 17.29
CA ASN A 44 3.38 4.08 16.29
C ASN A 44 4.28 4.56 15.13
N GLY A 45 5.28 3.77 14.76
CA GLY A 45 6.28 4.11 13.77
C GLY A 45 5.67 4.31 12.39
N PHE A 46 4.89 3.33 11.95
CA PHE A 46 4.15 3.36 10.70
C PHE A 46 3.32 4.63 10.52
N GLN A 47 2.43 4.94 11.47
CA GLN A 47 1.51 6.08 11.34
C GLN A 47 2.28 7.41 11.22
N ARG A 48 3.40 7.57 11.95
CA ARG A 48 4.22 8.78 11.84
C ARG A 48 4.89 8.89 10.48
N ILE A 49 5.43 7.81 9.96
CA ILE A 49 6.09 7.80 8.64
C ILE A 49 5.06 8.06 7.54
N VAL A 50 3.91 7.39 7.56
CA VAL A 50 2.82 7.62 6.59
C VAL A 50 2.36 9.07 6.62
N GLN A 51 2.19 9.67 7.81
CA GLN A 51 1.84 11.10 7.92
C GLN A 51 2.93 12.02 7.36
N PHE A 52 4.20 11.70 7.60
CA PHE A 52 5.32 12.47 7.08
C PHE A 52 5.37 12.42 5.54
N ILE A 53 5.29 11.21 4.96
CA ILE A 53 5.25 11.00 3.51
C ILE A 53 4.03 11.70 2.89
N SER A 54 2.85 11.59 3.51
CA SER A 54 1.63 12.25 3.03
C SER A 54 1.81 13.76 2.85
N ARG A 55 2.51 14.43 3.79
CA ARG A 55 2.79 15.87 3.68
C ARG A 55 3.75 16.20 2.54
N ILE A 56 4.75 15.37 2.30
CA ILE A 56 5.69 15.53 1.18
C ILE A 56 4.91 15.38 -0.13
N GLU A 57 4.07 14.36 -0.25
CA GLU A 57 3.28 14.10 -1.44
C GLU A 57 2.28 15.21 -1.74
N GLN A 58 1.66 15.79 -0.71
CA GLN A 58 0.80 16.97 -0.87
C GLN A 58 1.59 18.17 -1.40
N THR A 59 2.79 18.39 -0.87
CA THR A 59 3.69 19.47 -1.34
C THR A 59 4.09 19.27 -2.81
N LEU A 60 4.25 18.02 -3.23
CA LEU A 60 4.60 17.66 -4.61
C LEU A 60 3.38 17.53 -5.54
N GLY A 61 2.15 17.61 -5.01
CA GLY A 61 0.91 17.46 -5.79
C GLY A 61 0.56 16.02 -6.19
N ILE A 62 1.20 15.01 -5.59
CA ILE A 62 1.06 13.57 -5.94
C ILE A 62 0.36 12.75 -4.84
N TYR A 63 -0.43 13.43 -4.01
CA TYR A 63 -1.12 12.82 -2.86
C TYR A 63 -2.42 12.11 -3.24
N ASP A 64 -3.13 12.61 -4.23
CA ASP A 64 -4.46 12.10 -4.61
C ASP A 64 -4.35 10.79 -5.40
N LEU A 65 -4.91 9.71 -4.84
CA LEU A 65 -4.97 8.39 -5.45
C LEU A 65 -5.62 8.40 -6.84
N SER A 66 -6.60 9.28 -7.09
CA SER A 66 -7.31 9.34 -8.37
C SER A 66 -6.42 9.70 -9.56
N GLN A 67 -5.24 10.29 -9.31
CA GLN A 67 -4.24 10.57 -10.34
C GLN A 67 -3.54 9.29 -10.85
N PHE A 68 -3.69 8.18 -10.13
CA PHE A 68 -3.01 6.90 -10.39
C PHE A 68 -3.97 5.74 -10.62
N THR A 69 -5.28 5.99 -10.62
CA THR A 69 -6.30 4.98 -10.87
C THR A 69 -7.12 5.37 -12.11
N PRO A 70 -7.63 4.37 -12.87
CA PRO A 70 -8.51 4.66 -13.99
C PRO A 70 -9.74 5.43 -13.54
N GLN A 71 -10.14 6.43 -14.31
CA GLN A 71 -11.36 7.16 -14.07
C GLN A 71 -12.57 6.26 -14.37
N PRO A 72 -13.69 6.40 -13.65
CA PRO A 72 -14.89 5.59 -13.91
C PRO A 72 -15.33 5.62 -15.39
N SER A 73 -15.19 6.77 -16.07
CA SER A 73 -15.49 6.91 -17.50
C SER A 73 -14.63 6.01 -18.40
N GLU A 74 -13.37 5.82 -18.05
CA GLU A 74 -12.40 5.03 -18.83
C GLU A 74 -12.68 3.52 -18.72
N LEU A 75 -13.35 3.07 -17.66
CA LEU A 75 -13.69 1.67 -17.44
C LEU A 75 -14.90 1.19 -18.27
N TYR A 76 -15.71 2.12 -18.79
CA TYR A 76 -16.92 1.82 -19.59
C TYR A 76 -16.74 2.05 -21.09
N GLU A 77 -15.80 2.90 -21.52
CA GLU A 77 -15.52 3.13 -22.95
C GLU A 77 -14.79 1.95 -23.62
N GLY A 78 -14.10 1.09 -22.84
CA GLY A 78 -13.39 -0.09 -23.33
C GLY A 78 -14.23 -1.38 -23.44
N ARG A 79 -15.55 -1.32 -23.23
CA ARG A 79 -16.46 -2.49 -23.29
C ARG A 79 -17.51 -2.38 -24.41
N VAL A 80 -17.11 -1.85 -25.58
CA VAL A 80 -17.92 -1.86 -26.81
C VAL A 80 -17.26 -2.77 -27.84
#